data_AF-A0A971FJF2-F1
#
_entry.id   AF-A0A971FJF2-F1
#
_cell.length_a   1.000
_cell.length_b   1.000
_cell.length_c   1.000
_cell.angle_alpha   90.00
_cell.angle_beta   90.00
_cell.angle_gamma   90.00
#
_symmetry.space_group_name_H-M   'P 1'
#
loop_
_entity.id
_entity.type
_entity.pdbx_description
1 polymer ?
#
loop_
_entity_poly.entity_id
_entity_poly.type
_entity_poly.pdbx_seq_one_letter_code
_entity_poly.pdbx_strand_id
1 'polypeptide(L)'
;MNKTLKAHATLQCLLACAVCFSLLGCGVEMLATSAVEAELQAKNAQAATRQLDIVKGRADTISFSQAVQAYRAENGANPPSLDALVPKYLAAIPRQADGTPYAYDPATGSLKPGDAGVSQADQKMIETIKSAIHRYGTTVGYYPPTLDTLYPDYLSQRPRTSAGGQFIYNNQNGDVRRPGGNPVRPIATQVPPSGGLSPVGQALTGGGMQQPLGNGSTAGATAARSHIKSSVQDISQQSTDRQNQVMNQLGL
;
A
#
# COMPACT_ATOMS: atom_id res chain seq x y z
N MET A 1 -43.95 43.57 -66.46
CA MET A 1 -43.39 42.24 -66.11
C MET A 1 -42.47 42.32 -64.87
N ASN A 2 -42.93 42.90 -63.74
CA ASN A 2 -42.08 43.07 -62.53
C ASN A 2 -42.75 42.61 -61.22
N LYS A 3 -43.98 42.07 -61.27
CA LYS A 3 -44.72 41.64 -60.07
C LYS A 3 -44.49 40.16 -59.71
N THR A 4 -44.07 39.33 -60.66
CA THR A 4 -43.88 37.89 -60.44
C THR A 4 -42.53 37.55 -59.78
N LEU A 5 -41.48 38.35 -59.98
CA LEU A 5 -40.18 38.12 -59.33
C LEU A 5 -40.20 38.41 -57.82
N LYS A 6 -40.97 39.40 -57.35
CA LYS A 6 -41.06 39.73 -55.92
C LYS A 6 -41.77 38.66 -55.09
N ALA A 7 -42.71 37.92 -55.68
CA ALA A 7 -43.47 36.89 -54.98
C ALA A 7 -42.65 35.61 -54.72
N HIS A 8 -41.68 35.28 -55.58
CA HIS A 8 -40.80 34.12 -55.36
C HIS A 8 -39.74 34.37 -54.29
N ALA A 9 -39.21 35.60 -54.20
CA ALA A 9 -38.22 35.95 -53.19
C ALA A 9 -38.78 35.92 -51.76
N THR A 10 -40.03 36.36 -51.56
CA THR A 10 -40.68 36.30 -50.23
C THR A 10 -41.05 34.88 -49.82
N LEU A 11 -41.43 34.02 -50.77
CA LEU A 11 -41.77 32.62 -50.47
C LEU A 11 -40.53 31.78 -50.11
N GLN A 12 -39.40 31.98 -50.81
CA GLN A 12 -38.14 31.29 -50.48
C GLN A 12 -37.59 31.72 -49.11
N CYS A 13 -37.74 32.99 -48.73
CA CYS A 13 -37.28 33.48 -47.43
C CYS A 13 -38.11 32.91 -46.26
N LEU A 14 -39.44 32.81 -46.43
CA LEU A 14 -40.32 32.19 -45.44
C LEU A 14 -40.06 30.69 -45.27
N LEU A 15 -39.80 29.98 -46.37
CA LEU A 15 -39.49 28.55 -46.31
C LEU A 15 -38.13 28.27 -45.65
N ALA A 16 -37.13 29.11 -45.90
CA ALA A 16 -35.82 29.01 -45.25
C ALA A 16 -35.91 29.28 -43.73
N CYS A 17 -36.68 30.29 -43.31
CA CYS A 17 -36.88 30.56 -41.89
C CYS A 17 -37.63 29.42 -41.18
N ALA A 18 -38.64 28.81 -41.81
CA ALA A 18 -39.40 27.70 -41.22
C ALA A 18 -38.54 26.44 -40.98
N VAL A 19 -37.59 26.14 -41.87
CA VAL A 19 -36.65 25.02 -41.72
C VAL A 19 -35.61 25.29 -40.63
N CYS A 20 -35.19 26.55 -40.43
CA CYS A 20 -34.28 26.89 -39.34
C CYS A 20 -34.93 26.76 -37.94
N PHE A 21 -36.23 27.02 -37.82
CA PHE A 21 -36.93 26.92 -36.53
C PHE A 21 -37.25 25.48 -36.10
N SER A 22 -37.45 24.54 -37.03
CA SER A 22 -37.69 23.13 -36.68
C SER A 22 -36.43 22.39 -36.19
N LEU A 23 -35.23 22.86 -36.54
CA LEU A 23 -33.96 22.30 -36.06
C LEU A 23 -33.53 22.83 -34.67
N LEU A 24 -34.08 23.96 -34.23
CA LEU A 24 -33.78 24.55 -32.92
C LEU A 24 -34.71 24.05 -31.79
N GLY A 25 -35.79 23.33 -32.14
CA GLY A 25 -36.83 22.88 -31.20
C GLY A 25 -36.54 21.63 -30.38
N CYS A 26 -35.50 20.85 -30.72
CA CYS A 26 -35.12 19.63 -29.96
C CYS A 26 -33.83 19.78 -29.12
N GLY A 27 -33.22 20.97 -29.10
CA GLY A 27 -31.86 21.13 -28.54
C GLY A 27 -31.77 21.47 -27.05
N VAL A 28 -32.85 21.95 -26.44
CA VAL A 28 -32.79 22.50 -25.07
C VAL A 28 -32.99 21.44 -23.98
N GLU A 29 -33.50 20.26 -24.33
CA GLU A 29 -33.69 19.14 -23.39
C GLU A 29 -32.45 18.23 -23.29
N MET A 30 -31.53 18.25 -24.26
CA MET A 30 -30.30 17.43 -24.22
C MET A 30 -29.18 18.01 -23.34
N LEU A 31 -29.17 19.32 -23.08
CA LEU A 31 -28.13 19.94 -22.25
C LEU A 31 -28.25 19.53 -20.77
N ALA A 32 -29.46 19.35 -20.25
CA ALA A 32 -29.67 18.84 -18.89
C ALA A 32 -29.34 17.34 -18.76
N THR A 33 -29.62 16.54 -19.80
CA THR A 33 -29.33 15.09 -19.79
C THR A 33 -27.83 14.80 -19.88
N SER A 34 -27.08 15.59 -20.63
CA SER A 34 -25.62 15.41 -20.77
C SER A 34 -24.84 15.57 -19.45
N ALA A 35 -25.32 16.40 -18.53
CA ALA A 35 -24.69 16.60 -17.23
C ALA A 35 -24.82 15.36 -16.32
N VAL A 36 -25.95 14.64 -16.41
CA VAL A 36 -26.20 13.42 -15.63
C VAL A 36 -25.38 12.24 -16.18
N GLU A 37 -25.24 12.15 -17.50
CA GLU A 37 -24.42 11.12 -18.15
C GLU A 37 -22.93 11.30 -17.86
N ALA A 38 -22.45 12.55 -17.79
CA ALA A 38 -21.06 12.85 -17.45
C ALA A 38 -20.68 12.39 -16.03
N GLU A 39 -21.55 12.60 -15.04
CA GLU A 39 -21.31 12.09 -13.67
C GLU A 39 -21.34 10.55 -13.62
N LEU A 40 -22.24 9.92 -14.36
CA LEU A 40 -22.33 8.45 -14.39
C LEU A 40 -21.10 7.83 -15.06
N GLN A 41 -20.65 8.40 -16.19
CA GLN A 41 -19.42 7.98 -16.85
C GLN A 41 -18.20 8.19 -15.95
N ALA A 42 -18.11 9.31 -15.21
CA ALA A 42 -17.02 9.55 -14.26
C ALA A 42 -17.01 8.54 -13.11
N LYS A 43 -18.18 8.18 -12.56
CA LYS A 43 -18.30 7.14 -11.52
C LYS A 43 -17.93 5.75 -12.05
N ASN A 44 -18.36 5.40 -13.26
CA ASN A 44 -18.02 4.13 -13.90
C ASN A 44 -16.52 4.04 -14.21
N ALA A 45 -15.90 5.14 -14.66
CA ALA A 45 -14.46 5.22 -14.88
C ALA A 45 -13.69 5.03 -13.56
N GLN A 46 -14.11 5.68 -12.46
CA GLN A 46 -13.47 5.53 -11.16
C GLN A 46 -13.62 4.12 -10.57
N ALA A 47 -14.74 3.44 -10.81
CA ALA A 47 -14.90 2.04 -10.42
C ALA A 47 -13.98 1.12 -11.23
N ALA A 48 -13.85 1.37 -12.54
CA ALA A 48 -12.96 0.62 -13.42
C ALA A 48 -11.47 0.79 -13.03
N THR A 49 -11.04 2.01 -12.68
CA THR A 49 -9.65 2.22 -12.23
C THR A 49 -9.32 1.45 -10.96
N ARG A 50 -10.24 1.41 -9.98
CA ARG A 50 -10.05 0.60 -8.76
C ARG A 50 -9.90 -0.89 -9.06
N GLN A 51 -10.66 -1.41 -10.02
CA GLN A 51 -10.52 -2.81 -10.43
C GLN A 51 -9.17 -3.07 -11.11
N LEU A 52 -8.71 -2.16 -11.96
CA LEU A 52 -7.39 -2.25 -12.59
C LEU A 52 -6.26 -2.18 -11.57
N ASP A 53 -6.36 -1.33 -10.56
CA ASP A 53 -5.35 -1.23 -9.49
C ASP A 53 -5.26 -2.53 -8.68
N ILE A 54 -6.41 -3.15 -8.36
CA ILE A 54 -6.46 -4.45 -7.68
C ILE A 54 -5.82 -5.54 -8.55
N VAL A 55 -6.11 -5.56 -9.85
CA VAL A 55 -5.53 -6.53 -10.79
C VAL A 55 -4.03 -6.34 -10.93
N LYS A 56 -3.56 -5.09 -11.05
CA LYS A 56 -2.15 -4.75 -11.17
C LYS A 56 -1.36 -5.19 -9.94
N GLY A 57 -1.87 -4.91 -8.73
CA GLY A 57 -1.23 -5.37 -7.49
C GLY A 57 -1.11 -6.90 -7.39
N ARG A 58 -2.09 -7.65 -7.94
CA ARG A 58 -2.03 -9.11 -8.01
C ARG A 58 -0.99 -9.60 -9.02
N ALA A 59 -0.93 -8.99 -10.20
CA ALA A 59 0.04 -9.36 -11.23
C ALA A 59 1.49 -9.19 -10.73
N ASP A 60 1.77 -8.08 -10.04
CA ASP A 60 3.07 -7.77 -9.46
C ASP A 60 3.47 -8.79 -8.36
N THR A 61 2.52 -9.18 -7.52
CA THR A 61 2.76 -10.18 -6.46
C THR A 61 3.04 -11.57 -7.07
N ILE A 62 2.35 -11.92 -8.15
CA ILE A 62 2.54 -13.19 -8.85
C ILE A 62 3.92 -13.24 -9.52
N SER A 63 4.29 -12.19 -10.26
CA SER A 63 5.60 -12.14 -10.94
C SER A 63 6.75 -12.21 -9.92
N PHE A 64 6.60 -11.51 -8.79
CA PHE A 64 7.56 -11.56 -7.69
C PHE A 64 7.71 -12.97 -7.11
N SER A 65 6.58 -13.65 -6.82
CA SER A 65 6.59 -15.01 -6.27
C SER A 65 7.31 -15.98 -7.21
N GLN A 66 7.07 -15.88 -8.52
CA GLN A 66 7.76 -16.67 -9.54
C GLN A 66 9.26 -16.39 -9.55
N ALA A 67 9.67 -15.12 -9.46
CA ALA A 67 11.08 -14.74 -9.42
C ALA A 67 11.81 -15.27 -8.18
N VAL A 68 11.19 -15.20 -7.00
CA VAL A 68 11.75 -15.78 -5.76
C VAL A 68 11.88 -17.30 -5.88
N GLN A 69 10.90 -17.98 -6.48
CA GLN A 69 10.97 -19.42 -6.70
C GLN A 69 12.10 -19.80 -7.66
N ALA A 70 12.27 -19.06 -8.76
CA ALA A 70 13.35 -19.27 -9.71
C ALA A 70 14.73 -19.06 -9.04
N TYR A 71 14.90 -17.97 -8.29
CA TYR A 71 16.12 -17.72 -7.53
C TYR A 71 16.43 -18.85 -6.55
N ARG A 72 15.41 -19.32 -5.81
CA ARG A 72 15.56 -20.41 -4.84
C ARG A 72 15.90 -21.74 -5.51
N ALA A 73 15.34 -22.01 -6.68
CA ALA A 73 15.67 -23.21 -7.47
C ALA A 73 17.14 -23.20 -7.92
N GLU A 74 17.69 -22.04 -8.24
CA GLU A 74 19.10 -21.91 -8.66
C GLU A 74 20.09 -21.87 -7.49
N ASN A 75 19.74 -21.23 -6.37
CA ASN A 75 20.68 -20.92 -5.28
C ASN A 75 20.44 -21.74 -4.00
N GLY A 76 19.35 -22.50 -3.94
CA GLY A 76 18.97 -23.29 -2.75
C GLY A 76 18.47 -22.46 -1.56
N ALA A 77 18.40 -21.13 -1.66
CA ALA A 77 17.98 -20.23 -0.59
C ALA A 77 17.14 -19.07 -1.12
N ASN A 78 16.44 -18.36 -0.23
CA ASN A 78 15.75 -17.12 -0.57
C ASN A 78 16.75 -16.02 -0.97
N PRO A 79 16.35 -15.09 -1.85
CA PRO A 79 17.18 -13.94 -2.15
C PRO A 79 17.39 -13.11 -0.88
N PRO A 80 18.62 -12.62 -0.62
CA PRO A 80 18.91 -11.82 0.57
C PRO A 80 18.27 -10.42 0.51
N SER A 81 17.96 -9.93 -0.68
CA SER A 81 17.33 -8.62 -0.92
C SER A 81 16.53 -8.63 -2.23
N LEU A 82 15.71 -7.59 -2.46
CA LEU A 82 14.98 -7.39 -3.71
C LEU A 82 15.93 -7.12 -4.89
N ASP A 83 17.06 -6.45 -4.64
CA ASP A 83 18.05 -6.15 -5.67
C ASP A 83 18.69 -7.41 -6.26
N ALA A 84 18.76 -8.51 -5.49
CA ALA A 84 19.28 -9.78 -5.99
C ALA A 84 18.41 -10.41 -7.08
N LEU A 85 17.14 -9.98 -7.21
CA LEU A 85 16.21 -10.47 -8.24
C LEU A 85 16.30 -9.68 -9.55
N VAL A 86 16.82 -8.46 -9.53
CA VAL A 86 16.87 -7.55 -10.68
C VAL A 86 18.30 -7.52 -11.25
N PRO A 87 18.51 -7.51 -12.58
CA PRO A 87 17.50 -7.61 -13.63
C PRO A 87 17.16 -9.05 -14.05
N LYS A 88 17.86 -10.05 -13.49
CA LYS A 88 17.86 -11.42 -14.03
C LYS A 88 16.49 -12.12 -13.95
N TYR A 89 15.77 -11.97 -12.82
CA TYR A 89 14.49 -12.65 -12.57
C TYR A 89 13.29 -11.69 -12.63
N LEU A 90 13.53 -10.39 -12.38
CA LEU A 90 12.55 -9.33 -12.48
C LEU A 90 13.11 -8.17 -13.30
N ALA A 91 12.28 -7.59 -14.17
CA ALA A 91 12.64 -6.40 -14.93
C ALA A 91 12.81 -5.16 -14.03
N ALA A 92 11.97 -5.04 -13.00
CA ALA A 92 12.02 -3.97 -12.01
C ALA A 92 11.41 -4.44 -10.69
N ILE A 93 11.75 -3.77 -9.59
CA ILE A 93 11.19 -4.05 -8.27
C ILE A 93 9.73 -3.58 -8.23
N PRO A 94 8.76 -4.45 -7.90
CA PRO A 94 7.36 -4.06 -7.77
C PRO A 94 7.16 -2.94 -6.74
N ARG A 95 6.17 -2.08 -7.00
CA ARG A 95 5.76 -1.01 -6.10
C ARG A 95 4.26 -1.08 -5.88
N GLN A 96 3.81 -0.60 -4.74
CA GLN A 96 2.38 -0.48 -4.44
C GLN A 96 1.73 0.53 -5.40
N ALA A 97 0.39 0.52 -5.49
CA ALA A 97 -0.35 1.40 -6.38
C ALA A 97 -0.12 2.91 -6.08
N ASP A 98 0.20 3.24 -4.83
CA ASP A 98 0.58 4.58 -4.39
C ASP A 98 2.05 4.94 -4.65
N GLY A 99 2.81 4.02 -5.27
CA GLY A 99 4.24 4.18 -5.57
C GLY A 99 5.18 3.81 -4.42
N THR A 100 4.66 3.44 -3.26
CA THR A 100 5.47 3.04 -2.11
C THR A 100 6.15 1.69 -2.35
N PRO A 101 7.38 1.49 -1.87
CA PRO A 101 8.07 0.22 -2.00
C PRO A 101 7.44 -0.85 -1.10
N TYR A 102 7.42 -2.09 -1.55
CA TYR A 102 7.08 -3.22 -0.69
C TYR A 102 8.20 -3.50 0.32
N ALA A 103 7.82 -3.98 1.51
CA ALA A 103 8.78 -4.53 2.47
C ALA A 103 9.03 -6.00 2.11
N TYR A 104 10.31 -6.40 2.06
CA TYR A 104 10.71 -7.78 1.78
C TYR A 104 11.25 -8.44 3.03
N ASP A 105 10.77 -9.66 3.31
CA ASP A 105 11.26 -10.50 4.39
C ASP A 105 12.12 -11.65 3.80
N PRO A 106 13.46 -11.61 3.98
CA PRO A 106 14.36 -12.63 3.42
C PRO A 106 14.18 -14.01 4.06
N ALA A 107 13.69 -14.09 5.30
CA ALA A 107 13.47 -15.38 5.95
C ALA A 107 12.32 -16.14 5.28
N THR A 108 11.26 -15.43 4.91
CA THR A 108 10.05 -16.04 4.31
C THR A 108 10.01 -15.94 2.79
N GLY A 109 10.79 -15.03 2.20
CA GLY A 109 10.75 -14.74 0.76
C GLY A 109 9.47 -14.03 0.32
N SER A 110 8.79 -13.32 1.22
CA SER A 110 7.48 -12.72 0.98
C SER A 110 7.54 -11.20 0.95
N LEU A 111 6.72 -10.59 0.07
CA LEU A 111 6.43 -9.16 0.12
C LEU A 111 5.30 -8.91 1.13
N LYS A 112 5.47 -7.88 1.93
CA LYS A 112 4.40 -7.29 2.74
C LYS A 112 4.17 -5.86 2.26
N PRO A 113 2.90 -5.38 2.24
CA PRO A 113 2.65 -3.95 2.12
C PRO A 113 3.53 -3.26 3.15
N GLY A 114 4.49 -2.48 2.66
CA GLY A 114 5.45 -1.82 3.52
C GLY A 114 4.86 -0.47 3.92
N ASP A 115 4.77 -0.21 5.21
CA ASP A 115 4.75 1.16 5.73
C ASP A 115 6.11 1.79 5.43
N ALA A 116 6.33 2.28 4.20
CA ALA A 116 7.62 2.83 3.73
C ALA A 116 8.82 2.11 4.37
N GLY A 117 8.79 0.77 4.30
CA GLY A 117 9.56 -0.10 5.18
C GLY A 117 11.03 0.26 5.13
N VAL A 118 11.61 0.51 6.31
CA VAL A 118 12.99 0.98 6.46
C VAL A 118 13.92 0.01 5.71
N SER A 119 14.34 0.37 4.48
CA SER A 119 15.43 -0.30 3.75
C SER A 119 16.49 -0.77 4.73
N GLN A 120 16.80 -2.06 4.71
CA GLN A 120 17.76 -2.71 5.60
C GLN A 120 19.12 -2.00 5.56
N ALA A 121 19.49 -1.45 4.40
CA ALA A 121 20.67 -0.61 4.23
C ALA A 121 20.63 0.62 5.14
N ASP A 122 19.50 1.33 5.22
CA ASP A 122 19.42 2.50 6.09
C ASP A 122 19.21 2.13 7.56
N GLN A 123 18.66 0.95 7.88
CA GLN A 123 18.69 0.45 9.27
C GLN A 123 20.14 0.29 9.74
N LYS A 124 20.95 -0.42 8.94
CA LYS A 124 22.38 -0.61 9.20
C LYS A 124 23.14 0.73 9.24
N MET A 125 22.79 1.66 8.35
CA MET A 125 23.35 3.01 8.38
C MET A 125 22.97 3.75 9.67
N ILE A 126 21.73 3.69 10.13
CA ILE A 126 21.29 4.31 11.40
C ILE A 126 22.10 3.74 12.57
N GLU A 127 22.30 2.43 12.63
CA GLU A 127 23.13 1.79 13.67
C GLU A 127 24.59 2.26 13.59
N THR A 128 25.13 2.34 12.37
CA THR A 128 26.49 2.85 12.13
C THR A 128 26.62 4.31 12.59
N ILE A 129 25.66 5.16 12.25
CA ILE A 129 25.61 6.57 12.69
C ILE A 129 25.52 6.65 14.21
N LYS A 130 24.66 5.86 14.86
CA LYS A 130 24.55 5.85 16.33
C LYS A 130 25.87 5.49 17.00
N SER A 131 26.59 4.49 16.48
CA SER A 131 27.92 4.13 16.99
C SER A 131 28.96 5.24 16.78
N ALA A 132 28.89 5.96 15.66
CA ALA A 132 29.76 7.11 15.37
C ALA A 132 29.47 8.30 16.30
N ILE A 133 28.19 8.61 16.54
CA ILE A 133 27.76 9.63 17.51
C ILE A 133 28.29 9.31 18.90
N HIS A 134 28.22 8.05 19.32
CA HIS A 134 28.73 7.63 20.62
C HIS A 134 30.25 7.87 20.73
N ARG A 135 31.04 7.44 19.73
CA ARG A 135 32.50 7.67 19.69
C ARG A 135 32.88 9.15 19.64
N TYR A 136 32.11 9.96 18.91
CA TYR A 136 32.28 11.41 18.90
C TYR A 136 32.04 11.98 20.30
N GLY A 137 30.92 11.60 20.93
CA GLY A 137 30.55 12.04 22.27
C GLY A 137 31.57 11.67 23.33
N THR A 138 32.19 10.48 23.26
CA THR A 138 33.25 10.09 24.22
C THR A 138 34.55 10.87 24.03
N THR A 139 34.83 11.36 22.82
CA THR A 139 36.05 12.11 22.50
C THR A 139 35.89 13.60 22.83
N VAL A 140 34.74 14.17 22.49
CA VAL A 140 34.50 15.61 22.47
C VAL A 140 33.67 16.08 23.68
N GLY A 141 32.89 15.18 24.29
CA GLY A 141 32.07 15.48 25.48
C GLY A 141 30.67 16.04 25.20
N TYR A 142 30.27 16.16 23.92
CA TYR A 142 28.93 16.58 23.51
C TYR A 142 28.51 15.93 22.18
N TYR A 143 27.22 15.98 21.87
CA TYR A 143 26.67 15.46 20.60
C TYR A 143 27.09 16.33 19.40
N PRO A 144 27.36 15.73 18.23
CA PRO A 144 27.75 16.51 17.06
C PRO A 144 26.64 17.49 16.65
N PRO A 145 26.96 18.67 16.09
CA PRO A 145 25.95 19.63 15.66
C PRO A 145 25.15 19.13 14.44
N THR A 146 25.76 18.30 13.59
CA THR A 146 25.12 17.69 12.42
C THR A 146 25.65 16.27 12.20
N LEU A 147 24.98 15.47 11.37
CA LEU A 147 25.52 14.15 11.03
C LEU A 147 26.74 14.24 10.10
N ASP A 148 26.83 15.28 9.27
CA ASP A 148 27.95 15.43 8.32
C ASP A 148 29.30 15.65 9.03
N THR A 149 29.33 16.17 10.27
CA THR A 149 30.59 16.30 11.05
C THR A 149 31.19 14.97 11.49
N LEU A 150 30.43 13.87 11.39
CA LEU A 150 30.96 12.53 11.67
C LEU A 150 31.81 12.01 10.50
N TYR A 151 31.73 12.62 9.32
CA TYR A 151 32.54 12.28 8.16
C TYR A 151 33.70 13.28 8.01
N PRO A 152 34.93 12.83 7.71
CA PRO A 152 35.35 11.45 7.44
C PRO A 152 35.82 10.68 8.69
N ASP A 153 35.95 11.33 9.84
CA ASP A 153 36.73 10.81 10.97
C ASP A 153 36.05 9.64 11.70
N TYR A 154 34.71 9.61 11.75
CA TYR A 154 33.93 8.58 12.45
C TYR A 154 33.08 7.71 11.51
N LEU A 155 32.80 8.19 10.30
CA LEU A 155 32.06 7.49 9.25
C LEU A 155 32.86 7.48 7.95
N SER A 156 32.97 6.32 7.30
CA SER A 156 33.66 6.17 6.01
C SER A 156 32.88 6.76 4.81
N GLN A 157 31.59 7.04 5.00
CA GLN A 157 30.73 7.61 3.96
C GLN A 157 29.75 8.61 4.58
N ARG A 158 29.23 9.53 3.77
CA ARG A 158 28.26 10.51 4.25
C ARG A 158 26.98 9.82 4.72
N PRO A 159 26.38 10.26 5.83
CA PRO A 159 25.18 9.66 6.41
C PRO A 159 23.93 10.03 5.60
N ARG A 160 23.72 9.31 4.50
CA ARG A 160 22.57 9.45 3.62
C ARG A 160 21.74 8.16 3.59
N THR A 161 20.45 8.30 3.36
CA THR A 161 19.57 7.17 3.09
C THR A 161 19.96 6.52 1.76
N SER A 162 19.52 5.28 1.53
CA SER A 162 19.68 4.58 0.24
C SER A 162 19.06 5.35 -0.94
N ALA A 163 18.11 6.24 -0.68
CA ALA A 163 17.54 7.15 -1.67
C ALA A 163 18.31 8.49 -1.82
N GLY A 164 19.46 8.66 -1.14
CA GLY A 164 20.26 9.89 -1.15
C GLY A 164 19.74 11.01 -0.22
N GLY A 165 18.66 10.76 0.51
CA GLY A 165 18.07 11.70 1.46
C GLY A 165 18.88 11.84 2.75
N GLN A 166 18.63 12.89 3.52
CA GLN A 166 19.23 13.07 4.86
C GLN A 166 18.44 12.29 5.92
N PHE A 167 19.13 11.82 6.95
CA PHE A 167 18.46 11.35 8.16
C PHE A 167 17.97 12.54 9.00
N ILE A 168 16.86 12.36 9.69
CA ILE A 168 16.41 13.27 10.74
C ILE A 168 17.29 13.01 11.96
N TYR A 169 17.89 14.07 12.48
CA TYR A 169 18.82 14.01 13.61
C TYR A 169 18.42 15.01 14.69
N ASN A 170 18.41 14.55 15.94
CA ASN A 170 18.24 15.39 17.11
C ASN A 170 19.57 15.49 17.88
N ASN A 171 20.15 16.69 17.88
CA ASN A 171 21.43 16.97 18.54
C ASN A 171 21.33 17.07 20.07
N GLN A 172 20.14 17.10 20.66
CA GLN A 172 19.97 17.15 22.11
C GLN A 172 20.15 15.77 22.75
N ASN A 173 19.78 14.70 22.03
CA ASN A 173 19.78 13.34 22.57
C ASN A 173 20.48 12.31 21.67
N GLY A 174 21.01 12.73 20.52
CA GLY A 174 21.68 11.84 19.59
C GLY A 174 20.75 10.91 18.79
N ASP A 175 19.43 11.14 18.82
CA ASP A 175 18.46 10.30 18.12
C ASP A 175 18.54 10.53 16.59
N VAL A 176 18.55 9.42 15.85
CA VAL A 176 18.67 9.40 14.38
C VAL A 176 17.56 8.55 13.80
N ARG A 177 16.80 9.12 12.86
CA ARG A 177 15.66 8.48 12.21
C ARG A 177 15.63 8.78 10.72
N ARG A 178 14.88 7.97 9.98
CA ARG A 178 14.60 8.24 8.58
C ARG A 178 13.47 9.28 8.46
N PRO A 179 13.50 10.17 7.46
CA PRO A 179 12.33 10.93 7.05
C PRO A 179 11.14 10.01 6.76
N GLY A 180 9.99 10.26 7.38
CA GLY A 180 8.77 9.46 7.23
C GLY A 180 8.71 8.18 8.07
N GLY A 181 9.73 7.87 8.87
CA GLY A 181 9.67 6.76 9.82
C GLY A 181 8.92 7.18 11.09
N ASN A 182 7.84 6.47 11.44
CA ASN A 182 7.16 6.68 12.71
C ASN A 182 8.11 6.35 13.90
N PRO A 183 7.99 7.05 15.03
CA PRO A 183 8.73 6.73 16.24
C PRO A 183 8.44 5.28 16.64
N VAL A 184 9.43 4.40 16.51
CA VAL A 184 9.38 3.09 17.17
C VAL A 184 9.42 3.40 18.66
N ARG A 185 8.29 3.24 19.35
CA ARG A 185 8.24 3.31 20.81
C ARG A 185 9.29 2.31 21.34
N PRO A 186 10.14 2.70 22.30
CA PRO A 186 11.06 1.77 22.91
C PRO A 186 10.25 0.61 23.51
N ILE A 187 10.54 -0.61 23.06
CA ILE A 187 10.10 -1.82 23.74
C ILE A 187 10.78 -1.75 25.09
N ALA A 188 10.00 -1.57 26.15
CA ALA A 188 10.52 -1.64 27.51
C ALA A 188 11.20 -3.00 27.68
N THR A 189 12.52 -3.00 27.80
CA THR A 189 13.30 -4.18 28.14
C THR A 189 12.79 -4.65 29.50
N GLN A 190 12.01 -5.73 29.53
CA GLN A 190 11.66 -6.40 30.76
C GLN A 190 12.96 -6.93 31.36
N VAL A 191 13.45 -6.23 32.37
CA VAL A 191 14.54 -6.70 33.23
C VAL A 191 14.05 -8.00 33.88
N PRO A 192 14.74 -9.14 33.73
CA PRO A 192 14.36 -10.36 34.42
C PRO A 192 14.49 -10.13 35.93
N PRO A 193 13.50 -10.54 36.75
CA PRO A 193 13.59 -10.40 38.19
C PRO A 193 14.66 -11.36 38.74
N SER A 194 15.81 -10.79 39.11
CA SER A 194 16.84 -11.47 39.90
C SER A 194 16.32 -11.70 41.31
N GLY A 195 16.23 -12.96 41.71
CA GLY A 195 15.75 -13.39 43.02
C GLY A 195 16.63 -12.95 44.19
N GLY A 196 15.99 -12.76 45.35
CA GLY A 196 16.63 -12.44 46.62
C GLY A 196 15.66 -12.54 47.81
N LEU A 197 15.55 -13.74 48.38
CA LEU A 197 15.47 -14.13 49.81
C LEU A 197 14.58 -13.31 50.79
N SER A 198 13.38 -13.87 51.10
CA SER A 198 12.71 -14.08 52.44
C SER A 198 12.48 -12.91 53.44
N PRO A 199 11.71 -13.06 54.57
CA PRO A 199 10.73 -14.07 55.02
C PRO A 199 9.40 -13.52 55.64
N VAL A 200 8.42 -14.44 55.82
CA VAL A 200 7.36 -14.51 56.87
C VAL A 200 6.22 -13.46 56.89
N GLY A 201 4.99 -13.95 56.69
CA GLY A 201 3.75 -13.26 57.04
C GLY A 201 2.49 -14.08 56.73
N GLN A 202 2.00 -14.81 57.73
CA GLN A 202 0.73 -15.55 57.75
C GLN A 202 -0.50 -14.65 57.55
N ALA A 203 -1.46 -15.12 56.73
CA ALA A 203 -2.92 -15.09 56.94
C ALA A 203 -3.55 -15.65 55.65
N LEU A 204 -3.92 -16.94 55.56
CA LEU A 204 -5.09 -17.60 56.15
C LEU A 204 -6.42 -16.96 55.70
N THR A 205 -7.35 -17.82 55.22
CA THR A 205 -8.75 -17.59 54.82
C THR A 205 -8.95 -17.35 53.31
N GLY A 206 -9.78 -18.08 52.57
CA GLY A 206 -10.72 -19.15 52.90
C GLY A 206 -11.21 -19.78 51.59
N GLY A 207 -11.57 -21.06 51.66
CA GLY A 207 -11.91 -21.88 50.51
C GLY A 207 -13.21 -21.48 49.81
N GLY A 208 -13.27 -21.76 48.52
CA GLY A 208 -14.48 -21.69 47.72
C GLY A 208 -14.29 -22.34 46.36
N MET A 209 -15.05 -23.42 46.15
CA MET A 209 -15.48 -23.97 44.86
C MET A 209 -14.54 -24.94 44.11
N GLN A 210 -14.85 -26.21 44.35
CA GLN A 210 -14.77 -27.35 43.43
C GLN A 210 -15.58 -26.99 42.15
N GLN A 211 -15.23 -27.41 40.92
CA GLN A 211 -15.48 -28.73 40.32
C GLN A 211 -15.09 -28.68 38.80
N PRO A 212 -15.15 -29.77 37.99
CA PRO A 212 -13.97 -30.30 37.30
C PRO A 212 -14.15 -30.47 35.77
N LEU A 213 -13.15 -31.11 35.14
CA LEU A 213 -13.14 -31.68 33.77
C LEU A 213 -13.07 -30.72 32.57
N GLY A 214 -12.09 -30.93 31.69
CA GLY A 214 -12.11 -30.34 30.35
C GLY A 214 -10.80 -30.48 29.56
N ASN A 215 -10.58 -31.66 29.02
CA ASN A 215 -9.55 -32.03 28.04
C ASN A 215 -9.51 -31.09 26.80
N GLY A 216 -8.31 -30.74 26.31
CA GLY A 216 -8.10 -30.38 24.90
C GLY A 216 -7.35 -29.08 24.63
N SER A 217 -6.09 -29.15 24.19
CA SER A 217 -5.37 -28.02 23.59
C SER A 217 -4.25 -28.47 22.64
N THR A 218 -4.59 -29.23 21.60
CA THR A 218 -3.67 -29.49 20.46
C THR A 218 -4.44 -29.68 19.14
N ALA A 219 -5.22 -28.68 18.70
CA ALA A 219 -5.74 -28.64 17.31
C ALA A 219 -6.35 -27.26 17.01
N GLY A 220 -5.53 -26.31 16.55
CA GLY A 220 -5.98 -24.93 16.27
C GLY A 220 -5.47 -24.31 14.97
N ALA A 221 -4.98 -25.12 14.02
CA ALA A 221 -4.36 -24.58 12.79
C ALA A 221 -5.06 -24.95 11.47
N THR A 222 -6.15 -25.73 11.48
CA THR A 222 -6.72 -26.30 10.23
C THR A 222 -8.12 -25.76 9.86
N ALA A 223 -8.79 -24.98 10.71
CA ALA A 223 -10.13 -24.46 10.39
C ALA A 223 -10.15 -23.16 9.56
N ALA A 224 -9.03 -22.44 9.43
CA ALA A 224 -8.99 -21.15 8.74
C ALA A 224 -8.85 -21.24 7.20
N ARG A 225 -8.57 -22.42 6.63
CA ARG A 225 -8.35 -22.59 5.18
C ARG A 225 -9.60 -22.97 4.37
N SER A 226 -10.69 -23.40 5.00
CA SER A 226 -11.91 -23.82 4.29
C SER A 226 -12.80 -22.65 3.86
N HIS A 227 -12.79 -21.53 4.59
CA HIS A 227 -13.66 -20.39 4.30
C HIS A 227 -13.22 -19.53 3.10
N ILE A 228 -11.95 -19.63 2.67
CA ILE A 228 -11.42 -18.84 1.54
C ILE A 228 -11.80 -19.45 0.18
N LYS A 229 -11.99 -20.78 0.09
CA LYS A 229 -12.45 -21.39 -1.16
C LYS A 229 -13.93 -21.14 -1.45
N SER A 230 -14.76 -21.06 -0.42
CA SER A 230 -16.20 -20.75 -0.59
C SER A 230 -16.41 -19.32 -1.09
N SER A 231 -15.70 -18.34 -0.54
CA SER A 231 -15.91 -16.93 -0.89
C SER A 231 -15.46 -16.57 -2.31
N VAL A 232 -14.48 -17.28 -2.87
CA VAL A 232 -14.04 -17.05 -4.27
C VAL A 232 -15.08 -17.60 -5.27
N GLN A 233 -15.76 -18.68 -4.92
CA GLN A 233 -16.79 -19.28 -5.76
C GLN A 233 -18.08 -18.44 -5.76
N ASP A 234 -18.45 -17.88 -4.60
CA ASP A 234 -19.61 -16.98 -4.46
C ASP A 234 -19.42 -15.66 -5.23
N ILE A 235 -18.21 -15.07 -5.22
CA ILE A 235 -17.94 -13.82 -5.96
C ILE A 235 -18.03 -14.04 -7.47
N SER A 236 -17.59 -15.21 -7.96
CA SER A 236 -17.70 -15.55 -9.38
C SER A 236 -19.15 -15.75 -9.81
N GLN A 237 -20.00 -16.36 -8.98
CA GLN A 237 -21.41 -16.57 -9.29
C GLN A 237 -22.19 -15.25 -9.26
N GLN A 238 -21.93 -14.41 -8.27
CA GLN A 238 -22.59 -13.11 -8.14
C GLN A 238 -22.29 -12.16 -9.33
N SER A 239 -21.09 -12.24 -9.91
CA SER A 239 -20.74 -11.47 -11.11
C SER A 239 -21.49 -11.96 -12.35
N THR A 240 -21.59 -13.28 -12.52
CA THR A 240 -22.32 -13.90 -13.64
C THR A 240 -23.83 -13.62 -13.55
N ASP A 241 -24.41 -13.68 -12.35
CA ASP A 241 -25.83 -13.40 -12.14
C ASP A 241 -26.20 -11.95 -12.43
N ARG A 242 -25.32 -11.00 -12.09
CA ARG A 242 -25.49 -9.59 -12.50
C ARG A 242 -25.40 -9.41 -14.00
N GLN A 243 -24.45 -10.08 -14.67
CA GLN A 243 -24.35 -10.03 -16.13
C GLN A 243 -25.61 -10.58 -16.81
N ASN A 244 -26.13 -11.71 -16.32
CA ASN A 244 -27.36 -12.31 -16.83
C ASN A 244 -28.59 -11.43 -16.55
N GLN A 245 -28.67 -10.78 -15.40
CA GLN A 245 -29.75 -9.82 -15.11
C GLN A 245 -29.70 -8.60 -16.04
N VAL A 246 -28.50 -8.10 -16.35
CA VAL A 246 -28.34 -6.98 -17.28
C VAL A 246 -28.69 -7.41 -18.71
N MET A 247 -28.29 -8.60 -19.16
CA MET A 247 -28.71 -9.11 -20.48
C MET A 247 -30.23 -9.29 -20.56
N ASN A 248 -30.86 -9.85 -19.52
CA ASN A 248 -32.31 -10.00 -19.45
C ASN A 248 -33.05 -8.65 -19.45
N GLN A 249 -32.51 -7.61 -18.80
CA GLN A 249 -33.09 -6.26 -18.84
C GLN A 249 -32.93 -5.58 -20.19
N LEU A 250 -31.90 -5.94 -20.96
CA LEU A 250 -31.68 -5.46 -22.31
C LEU A 250 -32.48 -6.26 -23.37
N GLY A 251 -33.22 -7.30 -22.96
CA GLY A 251 -34.07 -8.10 -23.85
C GLY A 251 -33.29 -8.95 -24.85
N LEU A 252 -32.04 -9.29 -24.52
CA LEU A 252 -31.16 -10.18 -25.30
C LEU A 252 -31.20 -11.62 -24.75
#